data_AF-A0A7S2NST6-F1
#
_entry.id   AF-A0A7S2NST6-F1
#
_cell.length_a   1.000
_cell.length_b   1.000
_cell.length_c   1.000
_cell.angle_alpha   90.00
_cell.angle_beta   90.00
_cell.angle_gamma   90.00
#
_symmetry.space_group_name_H-M   'P 1'
#
loop_
_entity.id
_entity.type
_entity.pdbx_description
1 polymer ?
#
loop_
_entity_poly.entity_id
_entity_poly.type
_entity_poly.pdbx_seq_one_letter_code
_entity_poly.pdbx_strand_id
1 'polypeptide(L)'
;MLCKKSTFDACKSTYLPTSTTAQPTQEQINNYLNCVWTCFEDNTLEWVPGSQRVQYQDDDCSYVTTTEMEKVGQDNHIWRFTPIPDTNQITLGGEGVCTWDSVDQFSNAKVEQEFIESFGDSNVCDAGPDQHGPKSWHVIDQVYVPPNLQPGEYLVSWRWDSYMADQLWTGCADVEIVAASTANSDSSSSHEEEEGILQQQDCPSPPVPLPVPSPVAPPSQPSEPTTASPVISTTDPPTKAPTSTGGAVCTDMELPGNWGANGLYTCDTYYNHGGMAYCAHAVLDESCCFCGGGMISSVIATESPSSSPISEESSAPSTSPSESSSASCDSYVDKSACMAVNGCSWRRRSEVCGDAPLNSECQQWDQQRNRCKNKGCKWMSGSKKCKGFWG
;
A
#
# COMPACT_ATOMS: atom_id res chain seq x y z
N MET A 1 -13.76 0.39 -14.60
CA MET A 1 -14.81 1.29 -15.14
C MET A 1 -14.82 1.18 -16.66
N LEU A 2 -15.95 1.45 -17.31
CA LEU A 2 -16.09 1.44 -18.76
C LEU A 2 -16.50 2.81 -19.31
N CYS A 3 -16.09 3.15 -20.52
CA CYS A 3 -16.65 4.28 -21.27
C CYS A 3 -16.92 3.85 -22.71
N LYS A 4 -18.13 4.09 -23.22
CA LYS A 4 -18.48 3.74 -24.61
C LYS A 4 -17.56 4.49 -25.56
N LYS A 5 -16.94 3.78 -26.52
CA LYS A 5 -15.92 4.36 -27.42
C LYS A 5 -16.46 5.58 -28.17
N SER A 6 -17.69 5.49 -28.67
CA SER A 6 -18.36 6.61 -29.34
C SER A 6 -18.52 7.86 -28.46
N THR A 7 -18.74 7.68 -27.15
CA THR A 7 -18.86 8.79 -26.19
C THR A 7 -17.49 9.38 -25.90
N PHE A 8 -16.48 8.55 -25.68
CA PHE A 8 -15.10 8.98 -25.49
C PHE A 8 -14.61 9.83 -26.67
N ASP A 9 -14.82 9.35 -27.90
CA ASP A 9 -14.44 10.06 -29.12
C ASP A 9 -15.23 11.37 -29.28
N ALA A 10 -16.51 11.37 -28.92
CA ALA A 10 -17.33 12.58 -28.92
C ALA A 10 -16.84 13.63 -27.92
N CYS A 11 -16.40 13.24 -26.71
CA CYS A 11 -15.78 14.15 -25.75
C CYS A 11 -14.56 14.85 -26.37
N LYS A 12 -13.68 14.07 -27.01
CA LYS A 12 -12.49 14.60 -27.68
C LYS A 12 -12.87 15.59 -28.78
N SER A 13 -13.78 15.22 -29.69
CA SER A 13 -14.16 16.09 -30.82
C SER A 13 -14.91 17.35 -30.39
N THR A 14 -15.61 17.30 -29.26
CA THR A 14 -16.42 18.43 -28.77
C THR A 14 -15.56 19.48 -28.07
N TYR A 15 -14.63 19.05 -27.23
CA TYR A 15 -13.93 19.95 -26.32
C TYR A 15 -12.50 20.29 -26.77
N LEU A 16 -11.83 19.40 -27.51
CA LEU A 16 -10.46 19.64 -27.95
C LEU A 16 -10.38 20.16 -29.40
N PRO A 17 -9.39 20.99 -29.73
CA PRO A 17 -9.16 21.44 -31.10
C PRO A 17 -8.89 20.27 -32.06
N THR A 18 -9.44 20.35 -33.26
CA THR A 18 -9.17 19.37 -34.33
C THR A 18 -7.88 19.65 -35.09
N SER A 19 -7.35 20.88 -35.01
CA SER A 19 -6.08 21.27 -35.64
C SER A 19 -4.89 20.80 -34.79
N THR A 20 -3.95 20.08 -35.42
CA THR A 20 -2.72 19.61 -34.77
C THR A 20 -1.76 20.74 -34.35
N THR A 21 -2.01 21.97 -34.81
CA THR A 21 -1.20 23.15 -34.48
C THR A 21 -1.78 24.01 -33.35
N ALA A 22 -3.03 23.76 -32.94
CA ALA A 22 -3.69 24.52 -31.88
C ALA A 22 -3.53 23.80 -30.54
N GLN A 23 -2.93 24.48 -29.56
CA GLN A 23 -2.89 23.97 -28.19
C GLN A 23 -4.26 24.20 -27.52
N PRO A 24 -4.83 23.20 -26.83
CA PRO A 24 -6.09 23.38 -26.10
C PRO A 24 -5.89 24.36 -24.93
N THR A 25 -6.90 25.18 -24.65
CA THR A 25 -6.93 26.01 -23.44
C THR A 25 -7.13 25.15 -22.20
N GLN A 26 -6.80 25.66 -21.01
CA GLN A 26 -7.05 24.94 -19.76
C GLN A 26 -8.54 24.62 -19.57
N GLU A 27 -9.43 25.52 -19.98
CA GLU A 27 -10.88 25.30 -19.94
C GLU A 27 -11.30 24.14 -20.86
N GLN A 28 -10.75 24.07 -22.07
CA GLN A 28 -11.00 22.96 -22.99
C GLN A 28 -10.50 21.62 -22.43
N ILE A 29 -9.31 21.62 -21.83
CA ILE A 29 -8.76 20.44 -21.15
C ILE A 29 -9.68 20.01 -20.01
N ASN A 30 -10.09 20.93 -19.15
CA ASN A 30 -10.96 20.62 -18.01
C ASN A 30 -12.31 20.07 -18.47
N ASN A 31 -12.92 20.67 -19.50
CA ASN A 31 -14.20 20.20 -20.04
C ASN A 31 -14.08 18.81 -20.69
N TYR A 32 -12.98 18.57 -21.43
CA TYR A 32 -12.68 17.25 -22.00
C TYR A 32 -12.52 16.20 -20.91
N LEU A 33 -11.67 16.48 -19.91
CA LEU A 33 -11.42 15.57 -18.79
C LEU A 33 -12.70 15.28 -18.02
N ASN A 34 -13.52 16.29 -17.74
CA ASN A 34 -14.81 16.11 -17.08
C ASN A 34 -15.75 15.20 -17.89
N CYS A 35 -15.88 15.43 -19.20
CA CYS A 35 -16.69 14.58 -20.08
C CYS A 35 -16.23 13.11 -20.06
N VAL A 36 -14.92 12.88 -20.16
CA VAL A 36 -14.35 11.52 -20.13
C VAL A 36 -14.54 10.87 -18.76
N TRP A 37 -14.31 11.60 -17.67
CA TRP A 37 -14.47 11.07 -16.31
C TRP A 37 -15.91 10.69 -16.02
N THR A 38 -16.86 11.56 -16.35
CA THR A 38 -18.30 11.24 -16.20
C THR A 38 -18.65 9.97 -16.97
N CYS A 39 -18.14 9.80 -18.21
CA CYS A 39 -18.39 8.59 -18.98
C CYS A 39 -17.89 7.31 -18.28
N PHE A 40 -16.73 7.36 -17.60
CA PHE A 40 -16.21 6.21 -16.86
C PHE A 40 -16.95 5.97 -15.55
N GLU A 41 -17.19 7.01 -14.76
CA GLU A 41 -17.85 6.91 -13.45
C GLU A 41 -19.29 6.41 -13.56
N ASP A 42 -20.00 6.81 -14.62
CA ASP A 42 -21.36 6.34 -14.93
C ASP A 42 -21.44 4.82 -15.18
N ASN A 43 -20.31 4.18 -15.52
CA ASN A 43 -20.24 2.74 -15.79
C ASN A 43 -19.13 2.07 -14.97
N THR A 44 -19.23 2.24 -13.65
CA THR A 44 -18.42 1.48 -12.70
C THR A 44 -18.78 -0.01 -12.75
N LEU A 45 -17.75 -0.86 -12.63
CA LEU A 45 -17.90 -2.31 -12.67
C LEU A 45 -17.82 -2.83 -11.25
N GLU A 46 -18.79 -3.64 -10.86
CA GLU A 46 -18.84 -4.29 -9.55
C GLU A 46 -18.11 -5.62 -9.60
N TRP A 47 -17.42 -5.98 -8.52
CA TRP A 47 -16.75 -7.26 -8.40
C TRP A 47 -17.75 -8.42 -8.35
N VAL A 48 -17.38 -9.56 -8.93
CA VAL A 48 -18.08 -10.83 -8.73
C VAL A 48 -17.58 -11.44 -7.41
N PRO A 49 -18.47 -11.70 -6.43
CA PRO A 49 -18.07 -12.30 -5.17
C PRO A 49 -17.49 -13.71 -5.35
N GLY A 50 -16.42 -14.01 -4.63
CA GLY A 50 -15.70 -15.29 -4.67
C GLY A 50 -14.99 -15.59 -5.98
N SER A 51 -14.67 -14.57 -6.79
CA SER A 51 -14.04 -14.75 -8.10
C SER A 51 -12.54 -14.50 -8.12
N GLN A 52 -11.99 -13.87 -7.08
CA GLN A 52 -10.55 -13.62 -7.00
C GLN A 52 -9.76 -14.93 -6.88
N ARG A 53 -8.70 -15.03 -7.67
CA ARG A 53 -7.73 -16.14 -7.61
C ARG A 53 -6.33 -15.69 -7.96
N VAL A 54 -5.34 -16.44 -7.48
CA VAL A 54 -3.96 -16.35 -7.97
C VAL A 54 -3.73 -17.51 -8.93
N GLN A 55 -3.40 -17.21 -10.17
CA GLN A 55 -3.20 -18.19 -11.24
C GLN A 55 -1.72 -18.42 -11.50
N TYR A 56 -1.33 -19.69 -11.61
CA TYR A 56 0.02 -20.10 -11.95
C TYR A 56 0.15 -20.23 -13.47
N GLN A 57 1.03 -19.41 -14.04
CA GLN A 57 1.28 -19.29 -15.47
C GLN A 57 -0.02 -18.99 -16.26
N ASP A 58 0.05 -19.13 -17.58
CA ASP A 58 -1.10 -18.99 -18.47
C ASP A 58 -1.95 -20.28 -18.51
N ASP A 59 -2.26 -20.87 -17.34
CA ASP A 59 -3.09 -22.07 -17.20
C ASP A 59 -4.30 -21.80 -16.28
N ASP A 60 -5.48 -21.69 -16.89
CA ASP A 60 -6.74 -21.37 -16.21
C ASP A 60 -7.19 -22.43 -15.19
N CYS A 61 -6.61 -23.64 -15.24
CA CYS A 61 -6.88 -24.72 -14.30
C CYS A 61 -5.81 -24.88 -13.21
N SER A 62 -4.76 -24.06 -13.24
CA SER A 62 -3.72 -24.01 -12.22
C SER A 62 -3.86 -22.73 -11.40
N TYR A 63 -4.66 -22.78 -10.34
CA TYR A 63 -4.95 -21.61 -9.52
C TYR A 63 -5.07 -21.94 -8.02
N VAL A 64 -5.03 -20.87 -7.22
CA VAL A 64 -5.33 -20.82 -5.79
C VAL A 64 -6.52 -19.88 -5.61
N THR A 65 -7.61 -20.37 -5.01
CA THR A 65 -8.71 -19.49 -4.59
C THR A 65 -8.35 -18.85 -3.27
N THR A 66 -8.75 -17.60 -3.11
CA THR A 66 -8.41 -16.82 -1.92
C THR A 66 -9.63 -16.13 -1.33
N THR A 67 -9.66 -16.02 0.00
CA THR A 67 -10.63 -15.20 0.70
C THR A 67 -10.44 -13.74 0.27
N GLU A 68 -11.51 -13.16 -0.27
CA GLU A 68 -11.51 -11.80 -0.78
C GLU A 68 -11.39 -10.77 0.34
N MET A 69 -10.54 -9.77 0.13
CA MET A 69 -10.40 -8.63 1.01
C MET A 69 -10.78 -7.35 0.28
N GLU A 70 -11.60 -6.54 0.93
CA GLU A 70 -12.11 -5.31 0.37
C GLU A 70 -11.98 -4.12 1.32
N LYS A 71 -11.82 -2.93 0.74
CA LYS A 71 -11.89 -1.66 1.46
C LYS A 71 -12.78 -0.70 0.70
N VAL A 72 -13.69 -0.07 1.44
CA VAL A 72 -14.48 1.04 0.91
C VAL A 72 -13.60 2.29 0.95
N GLY A 73 -13.30 2.83 -0.22
CA GLY A 73 -12.57 4.06 -0.42
C GLY A 73 -13.45 5.30 -0.24
N GLN A 74 -12.94 6.44 -0.67
CA GLN A 74 -13.76 7.65 -0.82
C GLN A 74 -14.86 7.41 -1.85
N ASP A 75 -15.97 8.13 -1.71
CA ASP A 75 -17.11 8.10 -2.64
C ASP A 75 -17.73 6.70 -2.84
N ASN A 76 -17.61 5.84 -1.82
CA ASN A 76 -18.11 4.46 -1.79
C ASN A 76 -17.51 3.51 -2.84
N HIS A 77 -16.39 3.86 -3.48
CA HIS A 77 -15.70 2.93 -4.37
C HIS A 77 -15.14 1.74 -3.59
N ILE A 78 -15.39 0.52 -4.08
CA ILE A 78 -14.88 -0.71 -3.47
C ILE A 78 -13.52 -1.06 -4.09
N TRP A 79 -12.51 -1.11 -3.23
CA TRP A 79 -11.16 -1.55 -3.57
C TRP A 79 -10.98 -2.99 -3.17
N ARG A 80 -10.40 -3.79 -4.05
CA ARG A 80 -10.06 -5.18 -3.79
C ARG A 80 -8.55 -5.32 -3.60
N PHE A 81 -8.14 -5.99 -2.53
CA PHE A 81 -6.72 -6.22 -2.27
C PHE A 81 -6.21 -7.39 -3.10
N THR A 82 -4.92 -7.33 -3.44
CA THR A 82 -4.19 -8.51 -3.88
C THR A 82 -4.02 -9.47 -2.70
N PRO A 83 -4.28 -10.77 -2.85
CA PRO A 83 -4.24 -11.72 -1.73
C PRO A 83 -2.81 -12.12 -1.31
N ILE A 84 -1.81 -11.47 -1.89
CA ILE A 84 -0.39 -11.62 -1.59
C ILE A 84 0.05 -10.37 -0.81
N PRO A 85 0.22 -10.46 0.52
CA PRO A 85 0.60 -9.33 1.36
C PRO A 85 2.09 -8.97 1.23
N ASP A 86 2.39 -7.74 1.61
CA ASP A 86 3.75 -7.29 1.91
C ASP A 86 4.10 -7.37 3.40
N THR A 87 5.39 -7.41 3.72
CA THR A 87 5.95 -7.32 5.08
C THR A 87 5.41 -6.11 5.84
N ASN A 88 5.25 -4.95 5.19
CA ASN A 88 4.73 -3.75 5.85
C ASN A 88 3.23 -3.87 6.15
N GLN A 89 2.49 -4.67 5.38
CA GLN A 89 1.08 -4.91 5.61
C GLN A 89 0.85 -5.78 6.85
N ILE A 90 1.78 -6.67 7.18
CA ILE A 90 1.60 -7.63 8.28
C ILE A 90 2.60 -7.41 9.42
N THR A 91 3.86 -7.76 9.19
CA THR A 91 4.91 -7.83 10.21
C THR A 91 5.20 -6.47 10.82
N LEU A 92 5.08 -5.38 10.05
CA LEU A 92 5.24 -4.01 10.58
C LEU A 92 3.94 -3.37 11.09
N GLY A 93 2.85 -4.14 11.19
CA GLY A 93 1.59 -3.73 11.82
C GLY A 93 0.66 -2.93 10.91
N GLY A 94 0.65 -3.24 9.61
CA GLY A 94 -0.30 -2.70 8.63
C GLY A 94 -1.70 -3.33 8.70
N GLU A 95 -2.47 -3.19 7.62
CA GLU A 95 -3.88 -3.63 7.52
C GLU A 95 -4.06 -4.98 6.78
N GLY A 96 -2.98 -5.72 6.48
CA GLY A 96 -3.09 -6.97 5.71
C GLY A 96 -3.41 -8.20 6.55
N VAL A 97 -3.56 -9.34 5.87
CA VAL A 97 -3.62 -10.70 6.45
C VAL A 97 -2.46 -11.56 5.95
N CYS A 98 -2.03 -12.56 6.72
CA CYS A 98 -0.98 -13.46 6.25
C CYS A 98 -1.39 -14.14 4.93
N THR A 99 -0.43 -14.41 4.05
CA THR A 99 -0.67 -15.06 2.74
C THR A 99 -1.49 -16.34 2.90
N TRP A 100 -1.09 -17.20 3.82
CA TRP A 100 -1.76 -18.48 4.05
C TRP A 100 -3.11 -18.37 4.77
N ASP A 101 -3.39 -17.25 5.43
CA ASP A 101 -4.72 -16.99 6.00
C ASP A 101 -5.75 -16.60 4.92
N SER A 102 -5.27 -16.13 3.75
CA SER A 102 -6.14 -15.83 2.61
C SER A 102 -6.34 -17.04 1.70
N VAL A 103 -5.55 -18.11 1.81
CA VAL A 103 -5.66 -19.28 0.92
C VAL A 103 -6.85 -20.16 1.31
N ASP A 104 -7.80 -20.34 0.39
CA ASP A 104 -8.95 -21.21 0.60
C ASP A 104 -8.71 -22.62 0.04
N GLN A 105 -8.25 -22.71 -1.22
CA GLN A 105 -8.10 -23.98 -1.91
C GLN A 105 -7.08 -23.91 -3.06
N PHE A 106 -6.27 -24.95 -3.18
CA PHE A 106 -5.46 -25.22 -4.35
C PHE A 106 -6.24 -26.07 -5.37
N SER A 107 -6.18 -25.68 -6.64
CA SER A 107 -6.74 -26.46 -7.75
C SER A 107 -6.14 -27.87 -7.83
N ASN A 108 -4.84 -28.02 -7.55
CA ASN A 108 -4.14 -29.30 -7.54
C ASN A 108 -2.82 -29.23 -6.75
N ALA A 109 -2.22 -30.40 -6.46
CA ALA A 109 -1.00 -30.51 -5.66
C ALA A 109 0.25 -29.88 -6.29
N LYS A 110 0.30 -29.79 -7.63
CA LYS A 110 1.41 -29.09 -8.31
C LYS A 110 1.34 -27.60 -7.97
N VAL A 111 0.16 -26.98 -8.03
CA VAL A 111 0.00 -25.56 -7.70
C VAL A 111 0.35 -25.28 -6.25
N GLU A 112 -0.02 -26.16 -5.32
CA GLU A 112 0.41 -26.03 -3.91
C GLU A 112 1.93 -26.03 -3.77
N GLN A 113 2.63 -26.94 -4.46
CA GLN A 113 4.09 -26.99 -4.44
C GLN A 113 4.72 -25.71 -5.02
N GLU A 114 4.27 -25.27 -6.20
CA GLU A 114 4.78 -24.05 -6.84
C GLU A 114 4.47 -22.81 -5.98
N PHE A 115 3.34 -22.80 -5.29
CA PHE A 115 2.96 -21.71 -4.38
C PHE A 115 3.91 -21.66 -3.18
N ILE A 116 4.25 -22.82 -2.59
CA ILE A 116 5.25 -22.90 -1.51
C ILE A 116 6.63 -22.44 -2.01
N GLU A 117 7.01 -22.81 -3.23
CA GLU A 117 8.30 -22.39 -3.80
C GLU A 117 8.40 -20.87 -3.96
N SER A 118 7.33 -20.20 -4.43
CA SER A 118 7.31 -18.74 -4.61
C SER A 118 7.00 -17.94 -3.35
N PHE A 119 6.03 -18.39 -2.55
CA PHE A 119 5.46 -17.64 -1.42
C PHE A 119 5.84 -18.18 -0.04
N GLY A 120 6.52 -19.33 0.01
CA GLY A 120 6.91 -19.99 1.26
C GLY A 120 5.81 -20.88 1.80
N ASP A 121 6.16 -21.75 2.75
CA ASP A 121 5.20 -22.61 3.43
C ASP A 121 4.32 -21.84 4.43
N SER A 122 3.37 -22.53 5.07
CA SER A 122 2.41 -21.91 6.00
C SER A 122 3.03 -21.26 7.25
N ASN A 123 4.34 -21.41 7.49
CA ASN A 123 5.04 -20.70 8.56
C ASN A 123 5.52 -19.31 8.11
N VAL A 124 5.45 -19.01 6.80
CA VAL A 124 5.76 -17.70 6.22
C VAL A 124 4.46 -16.91 6.11
N CYS A 125 4.38 -15.80 6.83
CA CYS A 125 3.16 -14.99 6.89
C CYS A 125 3.11 -13.93 5.77
N ASP A 126 4.23 -13.28 5.45
CA ASP A 126 4.28 -12.13 4.55
C ASP A 126 4.97 -12.46 3.22
N ALA A 127 6.14 -11.86 2.95
CA ALA A 127 6.85 -12.02 1.70
C ALA A 127 7.59 -13.37 1.68
N GLY A 128 7.25 -14.20 0.70
CA GLY A 128 7.90 -15.48 0.46
C GLY A 128 9.30 -15.39 -0.15
N PRO A 129 9.88 -16.54 -0.55
CA PRO A 129 11.19 -16.61 -1.22
C PRO A 129 11.34 -15.67 -2.42
N ASP A 130 10.29 -15.51 -3.23
CA ASP A 130 10.30 -14.64 -4.41
C ASP A 130 10.00 -13.16 -4.11
N GLN A 131 9.69 -12.83 -2.85
CA GLN A 131 9.36 -11.46 -2.40
C GLN A 131 8.33 -10.79 -3.33
N HIS A 132 8.60 -9.58 -3.81
CA HIS A 132 7.74 -8.83 -4.74
C HIS A 132 7.88 -9.23 -6.22
N GLY A 133 8.62 -10.30 -6.52
CA GLY A 133 8.92 -10.72 -7.89
C GLY A 133 8.43 -12.12 -8.31
N PRO A 134 7.26 -12.64 -7.88
CA PRO A 134 6.79 -13.97 -8.28
C PRO A 134 6.33 -13.95 -9.76
N LYS A 135 7.26 -14.17 -10.70
CA LYS A 135 7.05 -13.93 -12.15
C LYS A 135 6.06 -14.86 -12.84
N SER A 136 5.80 -16.02 -12.25
CA SER A 136 4.94 -17.05 -12.81
C SER A 136 3.49 -16.94 -12.32
N TRP A 137 3.12 -15.85 -11.64
CA TRP A 137 1.82 -15.73 -11.00
C TRP A 137 1.06 -14.51 -11.50
N HIS A 138 -0.24 -14.70 -11.69
CA HIS A 138 -1.18 -13.68 -12.13
C HIS A 138 -2.27 -13.50 -11.07
N VAL A 139 -2.66 -12.26 -10.81
CA VAL A 139 -3.87 -11.96 -10.03
C VAL A 139 -5.03 -11.87 -11.02
N ILE A 140 -6.01 -12.75 -10.86
CA ILE A 140 -7.18 -12.85 -11.73
C ILE A 140 -8.43 -12.61 -10.89
N ASP A 141 -9.38 -11.87 -11.45
CA ASP A 141 -10.63 -11.50 -10.78
C ASP A 141 -11.72 -11.31 -11.83
N GLN A 142 -12.98 -11.24 -11.39
CA GLN A 142 -14.10 -11.01 -12.29
C GLN A 142 -14.95 -9.82 -11.85
N VAL A 143 -15.53 -9.16 -12.84
CA VAL A 143 -16.45 -8.05 -12.64
C VAL A 143 -17.72 -8.27 -13.42
N TYR A 144 -18.84 -7.80 -12.90
CA TYR A 144 -20.09 -7.78 -13.62
C TYR A 144 -20.08 -6.70 -14.70
N VAL A 145 -20.48 -7.09 -15.92
CA VAL A 145 -20.86 -6.13 -16.96
C VAL A 145 -22.28 -5.63 -16.64
N PRO A 146 -22.51 -4.33 -16.41
CA PRO A 146 -23.83 -3.84 -16.05
C PRO A 146 -24.87 -4.16 -17.16
N PRO A 147 -26.05 -4.68 -16.80
CA PRO A 147 -27.01 -5.21 -17.78
C PRO A 147 -27.66 -4.11 -18.64
N ASN A 148 -27.55 -2.85 -18.23
CA ASN A 148 -28.05 -1.69 -18.96
C ASN A 148 -27.06 -1.18 -20.01
N LEU A 149 -25.83 -1.72 -20.08
CA LEU A 149 -24.90 -1.37 -21.15
C LEU A 149 -25.33 -2.03 -22.46
N GLN A 150 -25.31 -1.23 -23.52
CA GLN A 150 -25.59 -1.74 -24.86
C GLN A 150 -24.37 -2.50 -25.39
N PRO A 151 -24.57 -3.54 -26.21
CA PRO A 151 -23.48 -4.14 -26.96
C PRO A 151 -22.72 -3.11 -27.82
N GLY A 152 -21.43 -3.36 -28.05
CA GLY A 152 -20.54 -2.55 -28.88
C GLY A 152 -19.20 -2.24 -28.22
N GLU A 153 -18.47 -1.28 -28.78
CA GLU A 153 -17.10 -0.94 -28.37
C GLU A 153 -17.04 0.00 -27.15
N TYR A 154 -16.17 -0.34 -26.21
CA TYR A 154 -15.90 0.39 -24.98
C TYR A 154 -14.39 0.48 -24.75
N LEU A 155 -13.99 1.46 -23.95
CA LEU A 155 -12.70 1.49 -23.28
C LEU A 155 -12.89 1.02 -21.84
N VAL A 156 -12.07 0.08 -21.39
CA VAL A 156 -11.94 -0.25 -19.97
C VAL A 156 -10.78 0.53 -19.37
N SER A 157 -11.00 1.06 -18.16
CA SER A 157 -9.96 1.65 -17.32
C SER A 157 -9.78 0.80 -16.06
N TRP A 158 -8.54 0.41 -15.81
CA TRP A 158 -8.10 -0.33 -14.63
C TRP A 158 -7.04 0.48 -13.87
N ARG A 159 -7.06 0.36 -12.54
CA ARG A 159 -6.18 1.08 -11.62
C ARG A 159 -5.75 0.16 -10.48
N TRP A 160 -4.47 0.24 -10.12
CA TRP A 160 -3.90 -0.41 -8.95
C TRP A 160 -3.04 0.60 -8.16
N ASP A 161 -3.33 0.68 -6.87
CA ASP A 161 -2.60 1.50 -5.92
C ASP A 161 -1.68 0.60 -5.10
N SER A 162 -0.38 0.91 -5.12
CA SER A 162 0.59 0.17 -4.32
C SER A 162 0.40 0.44 -2.83
N TYR A 163 0.54 -0.59 -2.00
CA TYR A 163 0.54 -0.39 -0.56
C TYR A 163 1.86 0.20 -0.04
N MET A 164 3.00 -0.33 -0.52
CA MET A 164 4.32 0.00 0.03
C MET A 164 4.90 1.29 -0.53
N ALA A 165 4.61 1.59 -1.80
CA ALA A 165 5.16 2.75 -2.48
C ALA A 165 4.06 3.75 -2.81
N ASP A 166 4.41 5.03 -2.91
CA ASP A 166 3.52 6.06 -3.46
C ASP A 166 3.45 5.92 -5.00
N GLN A 167 2.96 4.77 -5.45
CA GLN A 167 2.88 4.37 -6.85
C GLN A 167 1.45 3.98 -7.23
N LEU A 168 1.09 4.41 -8.43
CA LEU A 168 -0.20 4.16 -9.05
C LEU A 168 0.05 3.61 -10.44
N TRP A 169 -0.49 2.44 -10.71
CA TRP A 169 -0.50 1.85 -12.05
C TRP A 169 -1.89 1.98 -12.64
N THR A 170 -1.95 2.44 -13.87
CA THR A 170 -3.21 2.52 -14.62
C THR A 170 -3.01 1.91 -15.99
N GLY A 171 -4.07 1.30 -16.49
CA GLY A 171 -4.10 0.68 -17.82
C GLY A 171 -5.45 0.91 -18.46
N CYS A 172 -5.47 0.85 -19.78
CA CYS A 172 -6.71 0.80 -20.54
C CYS A 172 -6.63 -0.27 -21.63
N ALA A 173 -7.80 -0.74 -22.05
CA ALA A 173 -7.94 -1.59 -23.22
C ALA A 173 -9.22 -1.24 -23.97
N ASP A 174 -9.18 -1.41 -25.29
CA ASP A 174 -10.39 -1.47 -26.10
C ASP A 174 -11.05 -2.84 -25.89
N VAL A 175 -12.34 -2.84 -25.58
CA VAL A 175 -13.14 -4.05 -25.34
C VAL A 175 -14.46 -3.96 -26.08
N GLU A 176 -15.04 -5.11 -26.41
CA GLU A 176 -16.40 -5.18 -26.96
C GLU A 176 -17.33 -5.87 -25.98
N ILE A 177 -18.45 -5.22 -25.67
CA ILE A 177 -19.56 -5.87 -24.98
C ILE A 177 -20.38 -6.59 -26.04
N VAL A 178 -20.44 -7.92 -25.95
CA VAL A 178 -21.28 -8.75 -26.82
C VAL A 178 -22.68 -8.93 -26.22
N ALA A 179 -23.69 -9.14 -27.07
CA ALA A 179 -25.04 -9.43 -26.58
C ALA A 179 -25.04 -10.75 -25.80
N ALA A 180 -25.77 -10.80 -24.69
CA ALA A 180 -25.95 -12.04 -23.95
C ALA A 180 -26.62 -13.07 -24.88
N SER A 181 -25.88 -14.13 -25.21
CA SER A 181 -26.41 -15.26 -25.98
C SER A 181 -27.62 -15.79 -25.23
N THR A 182 -28.82 -15.55 -25.76
CA THR A 182 -30.02 -16.20 -25.23
C THR A 182 -29.80 -17.67 -25.51
N ALA A 183 -29.47 -18.45 -24.48
CA ALA A 183 -29.28 -19.88 -24.58
C ALA A 183 -30.62 -20.53 -24.97
N ASN A 184 -30.97 -20.46 -26.24
CA ASN A 184 -32.02 -21.26 -26.83
C ASN A 184 -31.44 -22.64 -27.03
N SER A 185 -32.01 -23.58 -26.28
CA SER A 185 -32.01 -24.99 -26.64
C SER A 185 -32.59 -25.12 -28.05
N ASP A 186 -31.74 -25.20 -29.06
CA ASP A 186 -32.10 -25.92 -30.27
C ASP A 186 -30.85 -26.48 -30.94
N SER A 187 -30.88 -27.81 -31.09
CA SER A 187 -29.78 -28.60 -31.61
C SER A 187 -29.57 -28.35 -33.11
N SER A 188 -28.31 -28.48 -33.51
CA SER A 188 -27.82 -28.67 -34.88
C SER A 188 -27.71 -27.42 -35.76
N SER A 189 -26.48 -26.94 -35.93
CA SER A 189 -25.79 -26.99 -37.23
C SER A 189 -24.33 -26.61 -37.04
N SER A 190 -23.45 -27.47 -37.56
CA SER A 190 -22.01 -27.30 -37.60
C SER A 190 -21.60 -26.15 -38.51
N HIS A 191 -21.06 -25.07 -37.95
CA HIS A 191 -20.13 -24.19 -38.63
C HIS A 191 -19.04 -23.76 -37.66
N GLU A 192 -17.81 -24.13 -38.00
CA GLU A 192 -16.57 -23.76 -37.34
C GLU A 192 -16.27 -22.29 -37.69
N GLU A 193 -16.56 -21.38 -36.77
CA GLU A 193 -15.94 -20.05 -36.74
C GLU A 193 -15.23 -19.91 -35.38
N GLU A 194 -13.92 -19.70 -35.49
CA GLU A 194 -12.94 -19.54 -34.43
C GLU A 194 -13.13 -18.17 -33.77
N GLU A 195 -14.17 -18.04 -32.95
CA GLU A 195 -14.35 -16.92 -32.04
C GLU A 195 -13.67 -17.29 -30.70
N GLY A 196 -12.66 -16.51 -30.32
CA GLY A 196 -11.93 -16.60 -29.05
C GLY A 196 -12.79 -16.20 -27.85
N ILE A 197 -13.89 -16.90 -27.66
CA ILE A 197 -14.62 -16.92 -26.39
C ILE A 197 -13.72 -17.74 -25.45
N LEU A 198 -13.27 -17.14 -24.35
CA LEU A 198 -12.79 -17.86 -23.18
C LEU A 198 -13.91 -18.80 -22.72
N GLN A 199 -14.03 -19.95 -23.37
CA GLN A 199 -14.83 -21.05 -22.89
C GLN A 199 -14.16 -21.45 -21.59
N GLN A 200 -14.89 -21.33 -20.48
CA GLN A 200 -14.48 -21.91 -19.21
C GLN A 200 -14.16 -23.37 -19.48
N GLN A 201 -12.87 -23.66 -19.59
CA GLN A 201 -12.39 -25.01 -19.75
C GLN A 201 -12.79 -25.74 -18.48
N ASP A 202 -13.51 -26.85 -18.60
CA ASP A 202 -13.96 -27.64 -17.46
C ASP A 202 -12.74 -28.18 -16.70
N CYS A 203 -12.25 -27.40 -15.74
CA CYS A 203 -11.13 -27.80 -14.92
C CYS A 203 -11.55 -28.99 -14.06
N PRO A 204 -10.68 -30.02 -13.93
CA PRO A 204 -10.96 -31.11 -13.01
C PRO A 204 -11.19 -30.53 -11.61
N SER A 205 -12.33 -30.87 -11.00
CA SER A 205 -12.67 -30.35 -9.69
C SER A 205 -11.54 -30.66 -8.70
N PRO A 206 -11.11 -29.67 -7.89
CA PRO A 206 -10.07 -29.91 -6.91
C PRO A 206 -10.52 -31.02 -5.94
N PRO A 207 -9.57 -31.83 -5.44
CA PRO A 207 -9.90 -32.92 -4.54
C PRO A 207 -10.63 -32.39 -3.30
N VAL A 208 -11.80 -32.95 -3.01
CA VAL A 208 -12.55 -32.64 -1.78
C VAL A 208 -11.67 -33.03 -0.58
N PRO A 209 -11.44 -32.15 0.41
CA PRO A 209 -10.68 -32.51 1.59
C PRO A 209 -11.31 -33.73 2.25
N LEU A 210 -10.53 -34.82 2.39
CA LEU A 210 -10.97 -35.96 3.18
C LEU A 210 -11.20 -35.49 4.63
N PRO A 211 -12.28 -35.90 5.30
CA PRO A 211 -12.51 -35.52 6.69
C PRO A 211 -11.32 -35.95 7.54
N VAL A 212 -10.61 -34.97 8.09
CA VAL A 212 -9.49 -35.20 9.00
C VAL A 212 -10.06 -35.94 10.22
N PRO A 213 -9.60 -37.17 10.56
CA PRO A 213 -10.05 -37.84 11.78
C PRO A 213 -9.68 -36.95 12.97
N SER A 214 -10.66 -36.71 13.85
CA SER A 214 -10.48 -35.90 15.05
C SER A 214 -9.24 -36.37 15.83
N PRO A 215 -8.41 -35.45 16.36
CA PRO A 215 -7.24 -35.85 17.11
C PRO A 215 -7.69 -36.65 18.33
N VAL A 216 -7.30 -37.93 18.36
CA VAL A 216 -7.42 -38.77 19.56
C VAL A 216 -6.54 -38.14 20.61
N ALA A 217 -7.14 -37.66 21.70
CA ALA A 217 -6.44 -37.07 22.84
C ALA A 217 -5.34 -38.05 23.33
N PRO A 218 -4.08 -37.60 23.48
CA PRO A 218 -3.04 -38.44 24.07
C PRO A 218 -3.42 -38.75 25.54
N PRO A 219 -3.21 -39.99 26.02
CA PRO A 219 -3.42 -40.29 27.42
C PRO A 219 -2.44 -39.51 28.29
N SER A 220 -2.99 -38.88 29.34
CA SER A 220 -2.26 -38.10 30.33
C SER A 220 -1.16 -38.94 30.98
N GLN A 221 0.10 -38.53 30.82
CA GLN A 221 1.24 -39.14 31.48
C GLN A 221 1.66 -38.28 32.71
N PRO A 222 2.04 -38.88 33.85
CA PRO A 222 2.31 -38.15 35.09
C PRO A 222 3.66 -37.40 35.04
N SER A 223 3.68 -36.22 35.64
CA SER A 223 4.87 -35.38 35.80
C SER A 223 5.89 -36.02 36.74
N GLU A 224 7.14 -36.17 36.28
CA GLU A 224 8.30 -36.50 37.11
C GLU A 224 9.34 -35.36 37.15
N PRO A 225 10.17 -35.29 38.20
CA PRO A 225 10.82 -34.05 38.62
C PRO A 225 12.17 -33.77 37.95
N THR A 226 12.44 -32.46 37.90
CA THR A 226 13.65 -31.76 37.43
C THR A 226 14.95 -32.36 37.96
N THR A 227 15.86 -32.73 37.07
CA THR A 227 17.28 -32.96 37.38
C THR A 227 18.14 -32.09 36.47
N ALA A 228 18.92 -31.19 37.09
CA ALA A 228 19.85 -30.29 36.42
C ALA A 228 21.18 -30.98 36.11
N SER A 229 21.79 -30.70 34.95
CA SER A 229 23.23 -30.82 34.63
C SER A 229 23.48 -30.29 33.19
N PRO A 230 24.73 -30.07 32.75
CA PRO A 230 25.62 -28.96 33.07
C PRO A 230 25.88 -28.03 31.86
N VAL A 231 26.42 -26.84 32.11
CA VAL A 231 26.79 -25.85 31.09
C VAL A 231 28.04 -26.33 30.31
N ILE A 232 27.92 -26.47 28.99
CA ILE A 232 29.07 -26.64 28.08
C ILE A 232 29.20 -25.37 27.23
N SER A 233 30.37 -24.76 27.36
CA SER A 233 30.88 -23.63 26.58
C SER A 233 31.83 -24.17 25.52
N THR A 234 31.74 -23.71 24.26
CA THR A 234 32.79 -23.64 23.23
C THR A 234 32.16 -23.17 21.90
N THR A 235 32.34 -21.90 21.52
CA THR A 235 33.34 -21.35 20.56
C THR A 235 32.89 -21.39 19.10
N ASP A 236 32.43 -20.23 18.62
CA ASP A 236 32.27 -19.89 17.20
C ASP A 236 33.62 -19.67 16.50
N PRO A 237 33.74 -19.93 15.19
CA PRO A 237 34.91 -19.61 14.37
C PRO A 237 35.03 -18.10 14.03
N PRO A 238 36.22 -17.61 13.64
CA PRO A 238 36.59 -16.21 13.76
C PRO A 238 36.00 -15.30 12.67
N THR A 239 35.23 -14.30 13.10
CA THR A 239 34.92 -13.08 12.36
C THR A 239 36.19 -12.32 12.02
N LYS A 240 36.44 -12.06 10.74
CA LYS A 240 37.40 -11.04 10.32
C LYS A 240 36.84 -9.67 10.69
N ALA A 241 37.49 -8.99 11.62
CA ALA A 241 37.27 -7.58 11.90
C ALA A 241 37.80 -6.72 10.73
N PRO A 242 37.09 -5.65 10.32
CA PRO A 242 37.75 -4.50 9.74
C PRO A 242 38.29 -3.62 10.88
N THR A 243 39.59 -3.40 10.80
CA THR A 243 40.41 -2.54 11.64
C THR A 243 39.81 -1.14 11.78
N SER A 244 39.40 -0.77 12.99
CA SER A 244 39.14 0.61 13.38
C SER A 244 40.49 1.32 13.59
N THR A 245 40.80 2.29 12.73
CA THR A 245 41.84 3.30 12.97
C THR A 245 41.42 4.59 12.29
N GLY A 246 41.10 5.60 13.10
CA GLY A 246 40.83 6.98 12.66
C GLY A 246 39.36 7.36 12.75
N GLY A 247 39.03 8.34 13.61
CA GLY A 247 37.69 8.92 13.76
C GLY A 247 37.27 9.71 12.53
N ALA A 248 36.87 8.99 11.48
CA ALA A 248 36.21 9.56 10.32
C ALA A 248 34.70 9.61 10.58
N VAL A 249 34.13 10.81 10.60
CA VAL A 249 32.67 10.98 10.55
C VAL A 249 32.30 10.92 9.07
N CYS A 250 31.53 9.90 8.70
CA CYS A 250 30.95 9.81 7.36
C CYS A 250 29.70 10.69 7.31
N THR A 251 29.58 11.50 6.25
CA THR A 251 28.40 12.30 5.94
C THR A 251 27.88 11.90 4.57
N ASP A 252 26.57 11.66 4.47
CA ASP A 252 25.89 11.38 3.21
C ASP A 252 26.07 12.53 2.21
N MET A 253 26.27 12.19 0.94
CA MET A 253 26.28 13.16 -0.15
C MET A 253 24.87 13.40 -0.68
N GLU A 254 24.67 14.57 -1.29
CA GLU A 254 23.42 14.88 -1.99
C GLU A 254 23.25 13.96 -3.21
N LEU A 255 22.07 13.38 -3.35
CA LEU A 255 21.78 12.41 -4.40
C LEU A 255 21.54 13.12 -5.75
N PRO A 256 22.31 12.81 -6.81
CA PRO A 256 22.14 13.47 -8.09
C PRO A 256 20.89 12.99 -8.85
N GLY A 257 20.34 13.90 -9.67
CA GLY A 257 19.26 13.60 -10.61
C GLY A 257 17.96 13.16 -9.94
N ASN A 258 17.29 12.16 -10.53
CA ASN A 258 15.99 11.68 -10.05
C ASN A 258 16.07 10.98 -8.68
N TRP A 259 17.26 10.57 -8.24
CA TRP A 259 17.47 9.96 -6.92
C TRP A 259 17.40 10.99 -5.79
N GLY A 260 17.81 12.24 -6.01
CA GLY A 260 17.62 13.31 -5.03
C GLY A 260 16.32 14.07 -5.23
N ALA A 261 15.77 14.09 -6.45
CA ALA A 261 14.59 14.86 -6.83
C ALA A 261 14.64 16.31 -6.29
N ASN A 262 15.77 17.00 -6.48
CA ASN A 262 16.06 18.34 -5.94
C ASN A 262 16.05 18.42 -4.40
N GLY A 263 16.57 17.39 -3.71
CA GLY A 263 16.69 17.33 -2.25
C GLY A 263 15.44 16.81 -1.52
N LEU A 264 14.41 16.35 -2.25
CA LEU A 264 13.23 15.72 -1.68
C LEU A 264 13.54 14.32 -1.10
N TYR A 265 14.50 13.62 -1.69
CA TYR A 265 14.94 12.29 -1.26
C TYR A 265 16.42 12.30 -0.87
N THR A 266 16.72 11.71 0.27
CA THR A 266 18.07 11.63 0.82
C THR A 266 18.47 10.17 1.06
N CYS A 267 19.72 9.92 1.42
CA CYS A 267 20.19 8.58 1.82
C CYS A 267 19.32 7.96 2.94
N ASP A 268 18.83 8.76 3.89
CA ASP A 268 17.88 8.31 4.90
C ASP A 268 16.56 7.84 4.30
N THR A 269 16.04 8.49 3.24
CA THR A 269 14.83 8.04 2.56
C THR A 269 14.98 6.61 2.07
N TYR A 270 16.07 6.32 1.37
CA TYR A 270 16.30 5.00 0.77
C TYR A 270 16.69 3.93 1.80
N TYR A 271 17.44 4.32 2.84
CA TYR A 271 17.71 3.43 3.97
C TYR A 271 16.42 2.98 4.66
N ASN A 272 15.46 3.90 4.85
CA ASN A 272 14.17 3.56 5.47
C ASN A 272 13.20 2.84 4.52
N HIS A 273 13.40 2.93 3.20
CA HIS A 273 12.53 2.26 2.22
C HIS A 273 12.93 0.81 1.95
N GLY A 274 14.23 0.50 1.85
CA GLY A 274 14.69 -0.88 1.65
C GLY A 274 16.11 -1.18 2.14
N GLY A 275 16.66 -0.34 3.02
CA GLY A 275 17.92 -0.60 3.70
C GLY A 275 19.09 -0.93 2.77
N MET A 276 19.88 -1.93 3.15
CA MET A 276 21.10 -2.33 2.42
C MET A 276 20.85 -2.81 0.98
N ALA A 277 19.62 -3.23 0.63
CA ALA A 277 19.31 -3.67 -0.73
C ALA A 277 19.47 -2.54 -1.75
N TYR A 278 19.26 -1.29 -1.33
CA TYR A 278 19.41 -0.12 -2.18
C TYR A 278 20.88 0.22 -2.50
N CYS A 279 21.86 -0.38 -1.80
CA CYS A 279 23.28 -0.26 -2.15
C CYS A 279 23.62 -0.96 -3.47
N ALA A 280 22.72 -1.76 -4.06
CA ALA A 280 22.89 -2.27 -5.42
C ALA A 280 22.81 -1.16 -6.48
N HIS A 281 22.27 0.01 -6.15
CA HIS A 281 22.21 1.17 -7.04
C HIS A 281 23.46 2.04 -6.85
N ALA A 282 24.27 2.16 -7.91
CA ALA A 282 25.55 2.88 -7.87
C ALA A 282 25.48 4.30 -7.27
N VAL A 283 24.38 5.03 -7.54
CA VAL A 283 24.19 6.39 -7.01
C VAL A 283 24.10 6.42 -5.49
N LEU A 284 23.47 5.41 -4.88
CA LEU A 284 23.32 5.28 -3.43
C LEU A 284 24.57 4.63 -2.82
N ASP A 285 25.17 3.67 -3.52
CA ASP A 285 26.41 3.03 -3.09
C ASP A 285 27.54 4.05 -2.90
N GLU A 286 27.69 4.97 -3.85
CA GLU A 286 28.72 6.01 -3.82
C GLU A 286 28.36 7.16 -2.86
N SER A 287 27.09 7.54 -2.77
CA SER A 287 26.67 8.74 -2.05
C SER A 287 26.34 8.51 -0.58
N CYS A 288 25.91 7.31 -0.20
CA CYS A 288 25.35 7.05 1.12
C CYS A 288 26.33 6.30 2.04
N CYS A 289 26.51 6.83 3.24
CA CYS A 289 27.35 6.27 4.29
C CYS A 289 26.92 4.86 4.70
N PHE A 290 25.62 4.57 4.70
CA PHE A 290 25.13 3.23 5.05
C PHE A 290 25.55 2.15 4.03
N CYS A 291 25.88 2.54 2.80
CA CYS A 291 26.44 1.65 1.78
C CYS A 291 27.97 1.57 1.80
N GLY A 292 28.64 2.41 2.60
CA GLY A 292 30.10 2.52 2.62
C GLY A 292 30.67 3.59 1.70
N GLY A 293 29.82 4.35 1.01
CA GLY A 293 30.17 5.57 0.29
C GLY A 293 30.19 6.81 1.19
N GLY A 294 29.68 7.93 0.68
CA GLY A 294 29.62 9.21 1.39
C GLY A 294 30.97 9.92 1.49
N MET A 295 30.99 11.10 2.14
CA MET A 295 32.23 11.84 2.38
C MET A 295 32.73 11.62 3.81
N ILE A 296 33.97 11.19 3.94
CA ILE A 296 34.65 11.09 5.23
C ILE A 296 35.33 12.42 5.60
N SER A 297 34.87 13.07 6.66
CA SER A 297 35.54 14.24 7.23
C SER A 297 36.43 13.84 8.42
N SER A 298 37.72 14.12 8.31
CA SER A 298 38.68 13.99 9.41
C SER A 298 38.65 15.27 10.25
N VAL A 299 38.04 15.19 11.44
CA VAL A 299 37.93 16.35 12.33
C VAL A 299 39.21 16.52 13.16
N ILE A 300 40.01 17.55 12.83
CA ILE A 300 40.97 18.13 13.77
C ILE A 300 40.19 19.13 14.63
N ALA A 301 40.10 18.85 15.92
CA ALA A 301 39.40 19.66 16.90
C ALA A 301 40.07 21.03 17.08
N THR A 302 39.30 22.10 16.92
CA THR A 302 39.63 23.43 17.46
C THR A 302 38.35 24.09 17.99
N GLU A 303 38.44 24.58 19.22
CA GLU A 303 37.33 25.06 20.06
C GLU A 303 36.85 26.50 19.75
N SER A 304 35.60 26.78 20.16
CA SER A 304 35.02 28.07 20.61
C SER A 304 34.69 29.17 19.58
N PRO A 305 33.86 30.21 19.92
CA PRO A 305 32.73 30.26 20.88
C PRO A 305 31.45 30.97 20.32
N SER A 306 30.35 30.75 21.04
CA SER A 306 29.19 31.64 21.32
C SER A 306 29.13 33.03 20.65
N SER A 307 28.00 33.32 19.97
CA SER A 307 27.31 34.63 20.05
C SER A 307 25.91 34.61 19.42
N SER A 308 24.94 35.19 20.17
CA SER A 308 23.60 35.59 19.71
C SER A 308 23.64 36.91 18.93
N PRO A 309 22.56 37.26 18.20
CA PRO A 309 21.74 38.45 18.54
C PRO A 309 20.22 38.13 18.40
N ILE A 310 19.23 38.66 19.14
CA ILE A 310 18.72 40.03 19.46
C ILE A 310 18.07 40.81 18.31
N SER A 311 16.91 41.40 18.69
CA SER A 311 16.03 42.43 18.07
C SER A 311 14.75 41.91 17.41
N GLU A 312 13.54 42.09 17.99
CA GLU A 312 12.70 43.32 18.06
C GLU A 312 12.30 43.84 16.67
N GLU A 313 11.10 44.32 16.33
CA GLU A 313 9.77 44.57 16.92
C GLU A 313 8.92 45.05 15.71
N SER A 314 7.57 45.04 15.79
CA SER A 314 6.68 46.12 15.28
C SER A 314 5.38 45.65 14.59
N SER A 315 4.29 45.85 15.35
CA SER A 315 3.04 46.57 14.99
C SER A 315 1.95 45.93 14.11
N ALA A 316 0.77 45.81 14.75
CA ALA A 316 -0.59 45.52 14.25
C ALA A 316 -1.23 46.75 13.53
N PRO A 317 -2.56 46.84 13.22
CA PRO A 317 -3.70 45.89 13.28
C PRO A 317 -4.66 45.93 12.04
N SER A 318 -5.86 45.32 12.19
CA SER A 318 -7.11 45.38 11.37
C SER A 318 -7.32 44.21 10.40
N THR A 319 -8.49 43.56 10.27
CA THR A 319 -9.84 43.70 10.83
C THR A 319 -10.61 42.43 10.43
N SER A 320 -11.34 41.81 11.36
CA SER A 320 -12.44 40.84 11.10
C SER A 320 -13.64 41.52 10.39
N PRO A 321 -14.72 40.85 9.95
CA PRO A 321 -15.16 39.46 10.24
C PRO A 321 -15.74 38.66 9.06
N SER A 322 -15.90 37.34 9.24
CA SER A 322 -17.10 36.62 8.78
C SER A 322 -17.23 35.28 9.51
N GLU A 323 -18.30 35.19 10.29
CA GLU A 323 -18.75 34.00 11.00
C GLU A 323 -18.99 32.84 10.04
N SER A 324 -18.34 31.71 10.32
CA SER A 324 -18.92 30.39 10.12
C SER A 324 -18.84 29.72 11.48
N SER A 325 -19.97 29.24 11.98
CA SER A 325 -20.14 28.67 13.32
C SER A 325 -19.19 27.49 13.54
N SER A 326 -17.99 27.74 14.06
CA SER A 326 -17.10 26.70 14.55
C SER A 326 -17.68 26.20 15.87
N ALA A 327 -18.29 25.02 15.86
CA ALA A 327 -18.67 24.35 17.09
C ALA A 327 -17.43 24.22 17.99
N SER A 328 -17.59 24.62 19.26
CA SER A 328 -16.53 24.51 20.27
C SER A 328 -16.05 23.05 20.38
N CYS A 329 -14.74 22.83 20.54
CA CYS A 329 -14.19 21.48 20.62
C CYS A 329 -14.83 20.61 21.72
N ASP A 330 -15.34 21.22 22.79
CA ASP A 330 -16.01 20.52 23.89
C ASP A 330 -17.35 19.87 23.49
N SER A 331 -17.89 20.20 22.31
CA SER A 331 -19.14 19.61 21.79
C SER A 331 -18.98 18.21 21.20
N TYR A 332 -17.74 17.77 20.93
CA TYR A 332 -17.46 16.45 20.35
C TYR A 332 -17.21 15.41 21.45
N VAL A 333 -18.15 14.47 21.57
CA VAL A 333 -18.05 13.33 22.49
C VAL A 333 -17.28 12.15 21.88
N ASP A 334 -17.14 12.11 20.56
CA ASP A 334 -16.47 11.04 19.83
C ASP A 334 -15.05 11.43 19.42
N LYS A 335 -14.09 10.53 19.68
CA LYS A 335 -12.68 10.72 19.34
C LYS A 335 -12.46 11.03 17.86
N SER A 336 -13.13 10.28 16.98
CA SER A 336 -12.95 10.45 15.53
C SER A 336 -13.48 11.79 15.04
N ALA A 337 -14.67 12.20 15.53
CA ALA A 337 -15.25 13.50 15.20
C ALA A 337 -14.39 14.65 15.73
N CYS A 338 -13.89 14.54 16.97
CA CYS A 338 -12.98 15.51 17.57
C CYS A 338 -11.70 15.71 16.76
N MET A 339 -11.07 14.62 16.33
CA MET A 339 -9.80 14.66 15.61
C MET A 339 -9.94 15.06 14.12
N ALA A 340 -11.17 15.16 13.61
CA ALA A 340 -11.45 15.63 12.25
C ALA A 340 -11.60 17.16 12.17
N VAL A 341 -11.70 17.85 13.32
CA VAL A 341 -11.94 19.30 13.38
C VAL A 341 -10.63 20.03 13.61
N ASN A 342 -10.29 20.93 12.70
CA ASN A 342 -9.09 21.76 12.80
C ASN A 342 -9.07 22.54 14.10
N GLY A 343 -8.00 22.40 14.87
CA GLY A 343 -7.83 23.05 16.17
C GLY A 343 -8.37 22.26 17.36
N CYS A 344 -8.98 21.09 17.17
CA CYS A 344 -9.43 20.22 18.26
C CYS A 344 -8.55 18.98 18.42
N SER A 345 -8.36 18.47 19.65
CA SER A 345 -7.66 17.21 19.86
C SER A 345 -8.18 16.39 21.03
N TRP A 346 -8.01 15.07 20.93
CA TRP A 346 -8.56 14.13 21.91
C TRP A 346 -7.62 13.88 23.09
N ARG A 347 -8.11 14.10 24.32
CA ARG A 347 -7.34 13.85 25.55
C ARG A 347 -7.56 12.42 26.04
N ARG A 348 -6.57 11.54 25.82
CA ARG A 348 -6.69 10.08 26.04
C ARG A 348 -7.17 9.67 27.45
N ARG A 349 -6.77 10.38 28.51
CA ARG A 349 -7.10 9.98 29.90
C ARG A 349 -8.46 10.46 30.37
N SER A 350 -8.86 11.65 29.94
CA SER A 350 -10.15 12.24 30.30
C SER A 350 -11.25 11.86 29.31
N GLU A 351 -10.88 11.29 28.16
CA GLU A 351 -11.82 10.87 27.11
C GLU A 351 -12.77 11.99 26.70
N VAL A 352 -12.20 13.20 26.57
CA VAL A 352 -12.92 14.40 26.12
C VAL A 352 -12.14 15.06 24.99
N CYS A 353 -12.89 15.68 24.11
CA CYS A 353 -12.36 16.63 23.14
C CYS A 353 -12.10 17.99 23.80
N GLY A 354 -11.19 18.76 23.24
CA GLY A 354 -10.94 20.14 23.63
C GLY A 354 -9.95 20.79 22.67
N ASP A 355 -9.57 22.03 22.96
CA ASP A 355 -8.61 22.76 22.12
C ASP A 355 -7.27 22.03 22.03
N ALA A 356 -6.76 21.94 20.81
CA ALA A 356 -5.49 21.30 20.50
C ALA A 356 -4.32 22.12 21.06
N PRO A 357 -3.48 21.55 21.93
CA PRO A 357 -2.30 22.25 22.42
C PRO A 357 -1.30 22.53 21.30
N LEU A 358 -0.59 23.65 21.43
CA LEU A 358 0.47 24.03 20.50
C LEU A 358 1.68 23.10 20.62
N ASN A 359 2.50 23.05 19.56
CA ASN A 359 3.77 22.32 19.57
C ASN A 359 4.67 22.64 20.77
N SER A 360 4.80 23.92 21.14
CA SER A 360 5.62 24.36 22.27
C SER A 360 5.14 23.80 23.62
N GLU A 361 3.82 23.70 23.82
CA GLU A 361 3.23 23.12 25.01
C GLU A 361 3.41 21.60 25.03
N CYS A 362 3.31 20.94 23.88
CA CYS A 362 3.45 19.50 23.78
C CYS A 362 4.89 19.00 24.04
N GLN A 363 5.90 19.76 23.61
CA GLN A 363 7.31 19.41 23.76
C GLN A 363 7.75 19.22 25.22
N GLN A 364 7.05 19.83 26.19
CA GLN A 364 7.34 19.62 27.62
C GLN A 364 7.09 18.18 28.09
N TRP A 365 6.42 17.36 27.28
CA TRP A 365 6.19 15.93 27.52
C TRP A 365 6.98 15.01 26.59
N ASP A 366 8.07 15.51 25.99
CA ASP A 366 9.08 14.67 25.35
C ASP A 366 9.51 13.55 26.31
N GLN A 367 9.73 12.36 25.75
CA GLN A 367 10.03 11.12 26.47
C GLN A 367 8.90 10.59 27.38
N GLN A 368 7.78 11.32 27.52
CA GLN A 368 6.66 10.96 28.39
C GLN A 368 5.40 10.59 27.60
N ARG A 369 5.43 9.43 26.91
CA ARG A 369 4.35 8.93 26.03
C ARG A 369 2.93 9.10 26.58
N ASN A 370 2.72 8.66 27.82
CA ASN A 370 1.39 8.68 28.41
C ASN A 370 0.96 10.11 28.76
N ARG A 371 1.85 10.96 29.27
CA ARG A 371 1.54 12.38 29.53
C ARG A 371 1.23 13.14 28.24
N CYS A 372 2.00 12.89 27.19
CA CYS A 372 1.80 13.44 25.84
C CYS A 372 0.38 13.15 25.32
N LYS A 373 0.01 11.87 25.25
CA LYS A 373 -1.33 11.47 24.77
C LYS A 373 -2.46 11.92 25.69
N ASN A 374 -2.24 11.98 26.99
CA ASN A 374 -3.25 12.41 27.96
C ASN A 374 -3.58 13.90 27.86
N LYS A 375 -2.68 14.70 27.28
CA LYS A 375 -2.85 16.14 27.12
C LYS A 375 -3.34 16.56 25.75
N GLY A 376 -3.63 15.60 24.85
CA GLY A 376 -4.14 15.89 23.51
C GLY A 376 -3.05 16.10 22.46
N CYS A 377 -1.82 15.68 22.74
CA CYS A 377 -0.69 15.79 21.84
C CYS A 377 -0.41 14.46 21.09
N LYS A 378 0.27 14.55 19.94
CA LYS A 378 0.72 13.43 19.12
C LYS A 378 2.08 12.92 19.61
N TRP A 379 2.16 11.61 19.87
CA TRP A 379 3.38 10.94 20.31
C TRP A 379 4.12 10.31 19.12
N MET A 380 5.39 10.68 18.95
CA MET A 380 6.29 10.14 17.92
C MET A 380 7.15 9.05 18.55
N SER A 381 6.82 7.78 18.31
CA SER A 381 7.49 6.62 18.94
C SER A 381 8.98 6.54 18.59
N GLY A 382 9.35 6.79 17.33
CA GLY A 382 10.74 6.70 16.86
C GLY A 382 11.68 7.70 17.52
N SER A 383 11.27 8.97 17.62
CA SER A 383 12.08 10.02 18.25
C SER A 383 11.83 10.19 19.75
N LYS A 384 10.86 9.46 20.31
CA LYS A 384 10.35 9.65 21.68
C LYS A 384 9.95 11.11 21.98
N LYS A 385 9.47 11.85 20.98
CA LYS A 385 9.05 13.25 21.10
C LYS A 385 7.53 13.41 21.10
N CYS A 386 7.05 14.50 21.67
CA CYS A 386 5.67 14.90 21.73
C CYS A 386 5.45 16.19 20.93
N LYS A 387 4.41 16.20 20.09
CA LYS A 387 4.08 17.33 19.22
C LYS A 387 2.60 17.69 19.31
N GLY A 388 2.27 18.93 19.01
CA GLY A 388 0.90 19.38 18.74
C GLY A 388 0.28 18.50 17.66
N PHE A 389 -1.02 18.26 17.76
CA PHE A 389 -1.69 17.38 16.81
C PHE A 389 -1.77 17.99 15.40
N TRP A 390 -1.93 19.32 15.33
CA TRP A 390 -2.09 20.08 14.08
C TRP A 390 -0.85 20.91 13.67
N GLY A 391 0.14 21.06 14.55
CA GLY A 391 1.36 21.82 14.25
C GLY A 391 1.92 22.62 15.41
#